data_AF-A0A1J4JDU0-F1
#
_entry.id   AF-A0A1J4JDU0-F1
#
_cell.length_a   1.000
_cell.length_b   1.000
_cell.length_c   1.000
_cell.angle_alpha   90.00
_cell.angle_beta   90.00
_cell.angle_gamma   90.00
#
_symmetry.space_group_name_H-M   'P 1'
#
loop_
_entity.id
_entity.type
_entity.pdbx_description
1 polymer ?
#
loop_
_entity_poly.entity_id
_entity_poly.type
_entity_poly.pdbx_seq_one_letter_code
_entity_poly.pdbx_strand_id
1 'polypeptide(L)'
;MIEDLKESYYLGCYTKVVNDSTSFRKEDEEVEFIVLRSRLALNQIDFVLNATRSQANNVQKGINMLANALKLQDDQEILNLLDTADKSLLKLSDYYAICIAIIHLRVKNYTDALMVLNGVEHDEAVALRIQSLISINRIDLAESELPDIKDPNLSKVCAAHIGIVKGGDSARDSLYSIQDISDRGISTPLLQNMLAACFFAVGEWENASSAMIVASEKFTSDETTIINQAVALSHGTDYEKLQTQLNLVRSLKNPYTAGIEEMLKDFDQTAARLQAD
;
A
#
# COMPACT_ATOMS: atom_id res chain seq x y z
N MET A 1 -12.76 3.97 -21.66
CA MET A 1 -13.29 5.14 -20.91
C MET A 1 -12.42 5.31 -19.68
N ILE A 2 -12.21 6.50 -19.10
CA ILE A 2 -11.19 6.67 -18.03
C ILE A 2 -11.40 5.71 -16.83
N GLU A 3 -12.63 5.28 -16.62
CA GLU A 3 -13.05 4.25 -15.65
C GLU A 3 -12.29 2.92 -15.81
N ASP A 4 -12.05 2.44 -17.03
CA ASP A 4 -11.31 1.19 -17.28
C ASP A 4 -9.85 1.30 -16.80
N LEU A 5 -9.30 2.52 -16.90
CA LEU A 5 -7.95 2.85 -16.45
C LEU A 5 -7.88 2.88 -14.92
N LYS A 6 -8.90 3.46 -14.27
CA LYS A 6 -9.05 3.48 -12.80
C LYS A 6 -9.21 2.08 -12.23
N GLU A 7 -10.08 1.26 -12.83
CA GLU A 7 -10.25 -0.14 -12.42
C GLU A 7 -8.91 -0.88 -12.49
N SER A 8 -8.19 -0.75 -13.60
CA SER A 8 -6.88 -1.39 -13.75
C SER A 8 -5.85 -0.83 -12.76
N TYR A 9 -5.91 0.46 -12.43
CA TYR A 9 -5.01 1.12 -11.49
C TYR A 9 -5.21 0.64 -10.04
N TYR A 10 -6.45 0.69 -9.54
CA TYR A 10 -6.76 0.32 -8.16
C TYR A 10 -6.58 -1.18 -7.88
N LEU A 11 -6.67 -2.03 -8.91
CA LEU A 11 -6.39 -3.46 -8.82
C LEU A 11 -4.89 -3.80 -8.96
N GLY A 12 -4.03 -2.80 -9.17
CA GLY A 12 -2.59 -2.98 -9.27
C GLY A 12 -2.07 -3.43 -10.65
N CYS A 13 -2.88 -3.34 -11.71
CA CYS A 13 -2.49 -3.67 -13.08
C CYS A 13 -1.70 -2.53 -13.76
N TYR A 14 -0.64 -2.03 -13.10
CA TYR A 14 0.07 -0.82 -13.52
C TYR A 14 0.67 -0.89 -14.93
N THR A 15 1.18 -2.05 -15.37
CA THR A 15 1.69 -2.23 -16.74
C THR A 15 0.59 -2.05 -17.78
N LYS A 16 -0.60 -2.58 -17.51
CA LYS A 16 -1.76 -2.42 -18.39
C LYS A 16 -2.19 -0.96 -18.46
N VAL A 17 -2.25 -0.27 -17.31
CA VAL A 17 -2.54 1.17 -17.22
C VAL A 17 -1.59 1.98 -18.12
N VAL A 18 -0.29 1.73 -18.03
CA VAL A 18 0.69 2.46 -18.86
C VAL A 18 0.49 2.18 -20.35
N ASN A 19 0.17 0.96 -20.76
CA ASN A 19 -0.05 0.61 -22.16
C ASN A 19 -1.34 1.22 -22.73
N ASP A 20 -2.46 1.10 -21.99
CA ASP A 20 -3.79 1.53 -22.42
C ASP A 20 -3.91 3.07 -22.42
N SER A 21 -3.08 3.75 -21.62
CA SER A 21 -3.05 5.22 -21.54
C SER A 21 -2.68 5.92 -22.85
N THR A 22 -2.05 5.22 -23.79
CA THR A 22 -1.64 5.78 -25.10
C THR A 22 -2.82 6.27 -25.95
N SER A 23 -4.02 5.76 -25.68
CA SER A 23 -5.27 6.11 -26.36
C SER A 23 -5.95 7.38 -25.82
N PHE A 24 -5.49 7.91 -24.69
CA PHE A 24 -6.12 9.05 -24.00
C PHE A 24 -5.48 10.40 -24.37
N ARG A 25 -6.20 11.49 -24.12
CA ARG A 25 -5.69 12.84 -24.33
C ARG A 25 -4.61 13.16 -23.31
N LYS A 26 -3.50 13.74 -23.78
CA LYS A 26 -2.34 14.08 -22.93
C LYS A 26 -2.59 15.21 -21.93
N GLU A 27 -3.69 15.93 -22.06
CA GLU A 27 -4.02 17.11 -21.24
C GLU A 27 -4.95 16.80 -20.05
N ASP A 28 -5.39 15.56 -19.91
CA ASP A 28 -6.24 15.15 -18.80
C ASP A 28 -5.38 14.92 -17.54
N GLU A 29 -5.57 15.78 -16.53
CA GLU A 29 -4.82 15.75 -15.27
C GLU A 29 -4.99 14.42 -14.53
N GLU A 30 -6.17 13.80 -14.60
CA GLU A 30 -6.46 12.54 -13.92
C GLU A 30 -5.73 11.37 -14.58
N VAL A 31 -5.75 11.33 -15.92
CA VAL A 31 -4.98 10.33 -16.68
C VAL A 31 -3.49 10.51 -16.43
N GLU A 32 -2.98 11.74 -16.47
CA GLU A 32 -1.57 12.03 -16.18
C GLU A 32 -1.18 11.54 -14.78
N PHE A 33 -2.00 11.85 -13.78
CA PHE A 33 -1.79 11.43 -12.39
C PHE A 33 -1.73 9.89 -12.26
N ILE A 34 -2.72 9.17 -12.78
CA ILE A 34 -2.80 7.70 -12.72
C ILE A 34 -1.60 7.05 -13.43
N VAL A 35 -1.21 7.55 -14.60
CA VAL A 35 -0.09 7.02 -15.39
C VAL A 35 1.24 7.23 -14.69
N LEU A 36 1.49 8.44 -14.17
CA LEU A 36 2.73 8.74 -13.46
C LEU A 36 2.83 7.94 -12.16
N ARG A 37 1.73 7.80 -11.40
CA ARG A 37 1.68 6.94 -10.20
C ARG A 37 1.90 5.46 -10.53
N SER A 38 1.34 4.97 -11.64
CA SER A 38 1.57 3.60 -12.12
C SER A 38 3.05 3.36 -12.45
N ARG A 39 3.71 4.34 -13.08
CA ARG A 39 5.15 4.26 -13.36
C ARG A 39 6.00 4.28 -12.09
N LEU A 40 5.61 5.06 -11.09
CA LEU A 40 6.26 5.01 -9.77
C LEU A 40 6.12 3.62 -9.13
N ALA A 41 4.92 3.02 -9.18
CA ALA A 41 4.69 1.67 -8.66
C ALA A 41 5.48 0.58 -9.42
N LEU A 42 5.77 0.80 -10.70
CA LEU A 42 6.66 -0.06 -11.50
C LEU A 42 8.16 0.23 -11.30
N ASN A 43 8.53 1.00 -10.27
CA ASN A 43 9.90 1.41 -9.95
C ASN A 43 10.59 2.22 -11.06
N GLN A 44 9.84 2.90 -11.92
CA GLN A 44 10.37 3.77 -12.99
C GLN A 44 10.58 5.21 -12.51
N ILE A 45 11.23 5.38 -11.35
CA ILE A 45 11.32 6.67 -10.65
C ILE A 45 12.09 7.72 -11.48
N ASP A 46 13.21 7.32 -12.10
CA ASP A 46 14.02 8.23 -12.93
C ASP A 46 13.25 8.76 -14.15
N PHE A 47 12.41 7.92 -14.75
CA PHE A 47 11.56 8.34 -15.85
C PHE A 47 10.56 9.41 -15.39
N VAL A 48 9.92 9.21 -14.24
CA VAL A 48 8.93 10.13 -13.69
C VAL A 48 9.56 11.47 -13.31
N LEU A 49 10.76 11.45 -12.71
CA LEU A 49 11.50 12.68 -12.39
C LEU A 49 11.86 13.48 -13.64
N ASN A 50 12.25 12.81 -14.72
CA ASN A 50 12.55 13.46 -15.99
C ASN A 50 11.27 14.01 -16.66
N ALA A 51 10.18 13.25 -16.64
CA ALA A 51 8.90 13.66 -17.21
C ALA A 51 8.27 14.86 -16.47
N THR A 52 8.47 14.93 -15.15
CA THR A 52 7.91 15.99 -14.29
C THR A 52 8.88 17.13 -14.02
N ARG A 53 10.02 17.20 -14.72
CA ARG A 53 11.10 18.17 -14.47
C ARG A 53 10.62 19.63 -14.55
N SER A 54 9.70 19.94 -15.47
CA SER A 54 9.14 21.27 -15.65
C SER A 54 8.14 21.68 -14.57
N GLN A 55 7.58 20.71 -13.81
CA GLN A 55 6.56 20.93 -12.79
C GLN A 55 5.44 21.90 -13.26
N ALA A 56 4.94 21.65 -14.47
CA ALA A 56 4.11 22.58 -15.22
C ALA A 56 2.69 22.75 -14.64
N ASN A 57 2.18 21.73 -13.95
CA ASN A 57 0.88 21.73 -13.29
C ASN A 57 1.00 21.16 -11.85
N ASN A 58 -0.10 21.19 -11.10
CA ASN A 58 -0.11 20.75 -9.70
C ASN A 58 0.10 19.24 -9.55
N VAL A 59 -0.36 18.43 -10.52
CA VAL A 59 -0.10 16.98 -10.60
C VAL A 59 1.40 16.73 -10.66
N GLN A 60 2.11 17.35 -11.60
CA GLN A 60 3.55 17.19 -11.78
C GLN A 60 4.34 17.64 -10.55
N LYS A 61 3.93 18.75 -9.88
CA LYS A 61 4.55 19.18 -8.62
C LYS A 61 4.45 18.11 -7.54
N GLY A 62 3.25 17.56 -7.32
CA GLY A 62 3.01 16.53 -6.31
C GLY A 62 3.76 15.24 -6.62
N ILE A 63 3.68 14.78 -7.87
CA ILE A 63 4.36 13.58 -8.35
C ILE A 63 5.88 13.72 -8.29
N ASN A 64 6.44 14.87 -8.66
CA ASN A 64 7.88 15.11 -8.59
C ASN A 64 8.38 15.02 -7.14
N MET A 65 7.65 15.62 -6.20
CA MET A 65 7.96 15.56 -4.78
C MET A 65 7.86 14.13 -4.24
N LEU A 66 6.80 13.39 -4.60
CA LEU A 66 6.65 11.97 -4.24
C LEU A 66 7.78 11.11 -4.82
N ALA A 67 8.16 11.33 -6.08
CA ALA A 67 9.24 10.61 -6.74
C ALA A 67 10.60 10.86 -6.07
N ASN A 68 10.88 12.11 -5.67
CA ASN A 68 12.07 12.44 -4.90
C ASN A 68 12.04 11.77 -3.53
N ALA A 69 10.90 11.83 -2.83
CA ALA A 69 10.74 11.14 -1.55
C ALA A 69 11.09 9.66 -1.70
N LEU A 70 10.51 8.94 -2.68
CA LEU A 70 10.74 7.51 -2.93
C LEU A 70 12.22 7.13 -3.15
N LYS A 71 13.08 8.05 -3.60
CA LYS A 71 14.53 7.81 -3.69
C LYS A 71 15.26 7.88 -2.36
N LEU A 72 14.75 8.66 -1.42
CA LEU A 72 15.33 8.82 -0.09
C LEU A 72 15.09 7.54 0.73
N GLN A 73 16.10 7.14 1.50
CA GLN A 73 16.03 6.00 2.40
C GLN A 73 15.92 6.42 3.87
N ASP A 74 16.33 7.66 4.19
CA ASP A 74 16.30 8.20 5.54
C ASP A 74 15.01 8.98 5.80
N ASP A 75 14.34 8.65 6.90
CA ASP A 75 13.08 9.29 7.29
C ASP A 75 13.30 10.80 7.58
N GLN A 76 14.47 11.18 8.10
CA GLN A 76 14.75 12.59 8.41
C GLN A 76 14.91 13.43 7.13
N GLU A 77 15.54 12.88 6.09
CA GLU A 77 15.60 13.54 4.77
C GLU A 77 14.20 13.70 4.16
N ILE A 78 13.32 12.71 4.33
CA ILE A 78 11.93 12.78 3.87
C ILE A 78 11.14 13.86 4.63
N LEU A 79 11.34 14.00 5.93
CA LEU A 79 10.74 15.06 6.74
C LEU A 79 11.21 16.45 6.29
N ASN A 80 12.51 16.61 6.03
CA ASN A 80 13.05 17.87 5.50
C ASN A 80 12.46 18.21 4.12
N LEU A 81 12.20 17.19 3.28
CA LEU A 81 11.51 17.38 2.01
C LEU A 81 10.07 17.84 2.23
N LEU A 82 9.33 17.25 3.17
CA LEU A 82 7.97 17.65 3.52
C LEU A 82 7.87 19.11 4.00
N ASP A 83 8.89 19.63 4.68
CA ASP A 83 8.95 21.04 5.08
C ASP A 83 8.97 22.01 3.89
N THR A 84 9.39 21.54 2.71
CA THR A 84 9.36 22.33 1.46
C THR A 84 8.00 22.29 0.75
N ALA A 85 7.02 21.53 1.25
CA ALA A 85 5.70 21.41 0.64
C ALA A 85 4.96 22.75 0.63
N ASP A 86 4.29 23.03 -0.49
CA ASP A 86 3.48 24.23 -0.65
C ASP A 86 2.11 24.03 0.00
N LYS A 87 1.94 24.60 1.19
CA LYS A 87 0.68 24.54 1.96
C LYS A 87 -0.51 25.16 1.23
N SER A 88 -0.27 26.07 0.28
CA SER A 88 -1.36 26.68 -0.50
C SER A 88 -1.96 25.71 -1.51
N LEU A 89 -1.14 24.79 -2.05
CA LEU A 89 -1.58 23.80 -3.04
C LEU A 89 -2.38 22.65 -2.43
N LEU A 90 -2.19 22.36 -1.13
CA LEU A 90 -2.90 21.29 -0.42
C LEU A 90 -4.42 21.45 -0.47
N LYS A 91 -4.94 22.68 -0.53
CA LYS A 91 -6.38 22.94 -0.64
C LYS A 91 -6.86 23.20 -2.07
N LEU A 92 -5.93 23.38 -3.01
CA LEU A 92 -6.23 23.76 -4.39
C LEU A 92 -6.26 22.55 -5.33
N SER A 93 -5.46 21.53 -5.04
CA SER A 93 -5.32 20.35 -5.89
C SER A 93 -5.33 19.07 -5.06
N ASP A 94 -6.37 18.27 -5.28
CA ASP A 94 -6.54 16.96 -4.66
C ASP A 94 -5.34 16.05 -4.94
N TYR A 95 -4.85 16.02 -6.18
CA TYR A 95 -3.68 15.23 -6.58
C TYR A 95 -2.40 15.62 -5.85
N TYR A 96 -2.20 16.92 -5.61
CA TYR A 96 -1.07 17.40 -4.82
C TYR A 96 -1.19 16.94 -3.37
N ALA A 97 -2.37 17.14 -2.75
CA ALA A 97 -2.64 16.70 -1.38
C ALA A 97 -2.44 15.18 -1.20
N ILE A 98 -2.94 14.37 -2.15
CA ILE A 98 -2.76 12.91 -2.16
C ILE A 98 -1.28 12.54 -2.18
N CYS A 99 -0.48 13.16 -3.06
CA CYS A 99 0.96 12.89 -3.12
C CYS A 99 1.67 13.22 -1.79
N ILE A 100 1.36 14.37 -1.19
CA ILE A 100 1.95 14.78 0.10
C ILE A 100 1.52 13.84 1.23
N ALA A 101 0.25 13.43 1.27
CA ALA A 101 -0.25 12.50 2.26
C ALA A 101 0.45 11.13 2.19
N ILE A 102 0.76 10.63 0.99
CA ILE A 102 1.52 9.39 0.82
C ILE A 102 2.94 9.51 1.39
N ILE A 103 3.57 10.67 1.24
CA ILE A 103 4.89 10.92 1.82
C ILE A 103 4.80 10.91 3.35
N HIS A 104 3.78 11.55 3.95
CA HIS A 104 3.54 11.48 5.40
C HIS A 104 3.28 10.05 5.88
N LEU A 105 2.49 9.27 5.15
CA LEU A 105 2.24 7.86 5.45
C LEU A 105 3.51 7.02 5.45
N ARG A 106 4.44 7.29 4.52
CA ARG A 106 5.71 6.58 4.44
C ARG A 106 6.57 6.75 5.70
N VAL A 107 6.59 7.95 6.27
CA VAL A 107 7.29 8.25 7.53
C VAL A 107 6.44 7.98 8.77
N LYS A 108 5.29 7.28 8.62
CA LYS A 108 4.35 6.94 9.69
C LYS A 108 3.73 8.15 10.41
N ASN A 109 3.71 9.33 9.79
CA ASN A 109 3.03 10.52 10.30
C ASN A 109 1.54 10.49 9.92
N TYR A 110 0.79 9.53 10.48
CA TYR A 110 -0.62 9.32 10.14
C TYR A 110 -1.51 10.53 10.47
N THR A 111 -1.19 11.28 11.54
CA THR A 111 -1.97 12.45 11.94
C THR A 111 -1.83 13.59 10.93
N ASP A 112 -0.61 13.87 10.47
CA ASP A 112 -0.38 14.91 9.46
C ASP A 112 -0.98 14.52 8.11
N ALA A 113 -0.91 13.23 7.75
CA ALA A 113 -1.58 12.71 6.55
C ALA A 113 -3.10 12.99 6.60
N LEU A 114 -3.75 12.73 7.74
CA LEU A 114 -5.17 13.04 7.94
C LEU A 114 -5.45 14.55 7.86
N MET A 115 -4.58 15.40 8.40
CA MET A 115 -4.73 16.86 8.30
C MET A 115 -4.62 17.34 6.85
N VAL A 116 -3.71 16.78 6.06
CA VAL A 116 -3.53 17.10 4.64
C VAL A 116 -4.74 16.67 3.81
N LEU A 117 -5.31 15.50 4.11
CA LEU A 117 -6.46 14.92 3.37
C LEU A 117 -7.82 15.44 3.85
N ASN A 118 -7.86 16.32 4.86
CA ASN A 118 -9.09 16.83 5.41
C ASN A 118 -9.84 17.71 4.39
N GLY A 119 -11.07 17.33 4.05
CA GLY A 119 -11.92 18.02 3.08
C GLY A 119 -11.62 17.69 1.61
N VAL A 120 -10.73 16.74 1.32
CA VAL A 120 -10.47 16.25 -0.03
C VAL A 120 -11.44 15.11 -0.35
N GLU A 121 -12.31 15.31 -1.35
CA GLU A 121 -13.38 14.36 -1.71
C GLU A 121 -12.97 13.28 -2.73
N HIS A 122 -11.74 13.34 -3.24
CA HIS A 122 -11.24 12.36 -4.20
C HIS A 122 -11.17 10.94 -3.58
N ASP A 123 -11.63 9.91 -4.30
CA ASP A 123 -11.71 8.52 -3.80
C ASP A 123 -10.38 8.00 -3.20
N GLU A 124 -9.24 8.24 -3.87
CA GLU A 124 -7.91 7.88 -3.31
C GLU A 124 -7.59 8.64 -2.01
N ALA A 125 -8.03 9.89 -1.86
CA ALA A 125 -7.85 10.63 -0.61
C ALA A 125 -8.63 9.96 0.53
N VAL A 126 -9.86 9.54 0.28
CA VAL A 126 -10.67 8.77 1.25
C VAL A 126 -9.98 7.45 1.61
N ALA A 127 -9.49 6.71 0.61
CA ALA A 127 -8.76 5.45 0.84
C ALA A 127 -7.51 5.65 1.71
N LEU A 128 -6.75 6.72 1.50
CA LEU A 128 -5.59 7.05 2.33
C LEU A 128 -5.99 7.50 3.75
N ARG A 129 -7.14 8.16 3.93
CA ARG A 129 -7.69 8.42 5.27
C ARG A 129 -8.04 7.12 5.97
N ILE A 130 -8.72 6.19 5.31
CA ILE A 130 -9.03 4.85 5.84
C ILE A 130 -7.73 4.14 6.27
N GLN A 131 -6.71 4.11 5.40
CA GLN A 131 -5.41 3.52 5.72
C GLN A 131 -4.75 4.18 6.95
N SER A 132 -4.80 5.50 7.04
CA SER A 132 -4.28 6.26 8.17
C SER A 132 -5.03 5.93 9.47
N LEU A 133 -6.37 5.86 9.42
CA LEU A 133 -7.24 5.57 10.55
C LEU A 133 -7.03 4.14 11.08
N ILE A 134 -6.88 3.16 10.18
CA ILE A 134 -6.52 1.79 10.56
C ILE A 134 -5.17 1.77 11.27
N SER A 135 -4.19 2.51 10.76
CA SER A 135 -2.82 2.55 11.32
C SER A 135 -2.75 3.14 12.73
N ILE A 136 -3.71 3.98 13.11
CA ILE A 136 -3.85 4.54 14.47
C ILE A 136 -4.88 3.80 15.32
N ASN A 137 -5.30 2.59 14.91
CA ASN A 137 -6.28 1.74 15.58
C ASN A 137 -7.68 2.40 15.76
N ARG A 138 -8.09 3.26 14.82
CA ARG A 138 -9.42 3.89 14.77
C ARG A 138 -10.28 3.31 13.65
N ILE A 139 -10.53 2.01 13.77
CA ILE A 139 -11.32 1.22 12.81
C ILE A 139 -12.75 1.75 12.70
N ASP A 140 -13.32 2.23 13.80
CA ASP A 140 -14.65 2.83 13.87
C ASP A 140 -14.81 4.01 12.89
N LEU A 141 -13.80 4.88 12.83
CA LEU A 141 -13.80 6.00 11.89
C LEU A 141 -13.50 5.52 10.46
N ALA A 142 -12.61 4.55 10.30
CA ALA A 142 -12.27 3.99 8.99
C ALA A 142 -13.52 3.40 8.30
N GLU A 143 -14.39 2.72 9.04
CA GLU A 143 -15.66 2.21 8.52
C GLU A 143 -16.63 3.31 8.10
N SER A 144 -16.64 4.43 8.83
CA SER A 144 -17.54 5.55 8.52
C SER A 144 -17.19 6.29 7.22
N GLU A 145 -15.94 6.22 6.78
CA GLU A 145 -15.45 6.85 5.55
C GLU A 145 -15.65 5.97 4.30
N LEU A 146 -15.84 4.65 4.48
CA LEU A 146 -15.95 3.71 3.36
C LEU A 146 -17.07 4.03 2.34
N PRO A 147 -18.27 4.50 2.75
CA PRO A 147 -19.33 4.88 1.82
C PRO A 147 -18.98 6.07 0.91
N ASP A 148 -17.98 6.87 1.26
CA ASP A 148 -17.58 8.05 0.49
C ASP A 148 -16.73 7.68 -0.74
N ILE A 149 -16.23 6.44 -0.82
CA ILE A 149 -15.52 5.93 -1.99
C ILE A 149 -16.53 5.52 -3.06
N LYS A 150 -16.51 6.23 -4.19
CA LYS A 150 -17.42 5.98 -5.32
C LYS A 150 -16.94 4.85 -6.22
N ASP A 151 -15.64 4.68 -6.40
CA ASP A 151 -15.08 3.59 -7.20
C ASP A 151 -15.33 2.22 -6.51
N PRO A 152 -16.04 1.28 -7.16
CA PRO A 152 -16.44 0.03 -6.54
C PRO A 152 -15.24 -0.90 -6.26
N ASN A 153 -14.19 -0.86 -7.07
CA ASN A 153 -13.02 -1.71 -6.87
C ASN A 153 -12.16 -1.18 -5.74
N LEU A 154 -11.93 0.13 -5.68
CA LEU A 154 -11.23 0.75 -4.57
C LEU A 154 -11.99 0.57 -3.25
N SER A 155 -13.33 0.69 -3.29
CA SER A 155 -14.18 0.44 -2.13
C SER A 155 -14.04 -1.00 -1.63
N LYS A 156 -14.07 -2.01 -2.51
CA LYS A 156 -13.81 -3.43 -2.15
C LYS A 156 -12.42 -3.64 -1.54
N VAL A 157 -11.39 -3.00 -2.09
CA VAL A 157 -10.01 -3.07 -1.56
C VAL A 157 -9.94 -2.46 -0.15
N CYS A 158 -10.55 -1.29 0.07
CA CYS A 158 -10.58 -0.65 1.38
C CYS A 158 -11.41 -1.45 2.41
N ALA A 159 -12.56 -1.98 1.98
CA ALA A 159 -13.40 -2.85 2.79
C ALA A 159 -12.63 -4.10 3.24
N ALA A 160 -11.81 -4.68 2.35
CA ALA A 160 -10.98 -5.83 2.69
C ALA A 160 -9.92 -5.49 3.75
N HIS A 161 -9.26 -4.34 3.65
CA HIS A 161 -8.33 -3.89 4.70
C HIS A 161 -9.01 -3.76 6.07
N ILE A 162 -10.20 -3.15 6.11
CA ILE A 162 -11.00 -3.05 7.34
C ILE A 162 -11.39 -4.45 7.85
N GLY A 163 -11.89 -5.31 6.96
CA GLY A 163 -12.36 -6.64 7.30
C GLY A 163 -11.27 -7.56 7.84
N ILE A 164 -10.06 -7.50 7.27
CA ILE A 164 -8.88 -8.24 7.76
C ILE A 164 -8.57 -7.86 9.21
N VAL A 165 -8.59 -6.57 9.54
CA VAL A 165 -8.27 -6.09 10.89
C VAL A 165 -9.37 -6.42 11.89
N LYS A 166 -10.65 -6.38 11.46
CA LYS A 166 -11.79 -6.76 12.32
C LYS A 166 -11.87 -8.26 12.57
N GLY A 167 -11.47 -9.08 11.60
CA GLY A 167 -11.60 -10.53 11.67
C GLY A 167 -13.06 -11.00 11.57
N GLY A 168 -13.29 -12.27 11.88
CA GLY A 168 -14.63 -12.86 11.96
C GLY A 168 -15.39 -12.81 10.64
N ASP A 169 -16.68 -12.46 10.70
CA ASP A 169 -17.55 -12.42 9.50
C ASP A 169 -17.11 -11.34 8.51
N SER A 170 -16.60 -10.20 8.98
CA SER A 170 -16.09 -9.12 8.13
C SER A 170 -14.89 -9.56 7.28
N ALA A 171 -14.00 -10.39 7.83
CA ALA A 171 -12.90 -10.97 7.08
C ALA A 171 -13.38 -11.97 6.01
N ARG A 172 -14.45 -12.73 6.30
CA ARG A 172 -15.02 -13.69 5.35
C ARG A 172 -15.75 -13.00 4.19
N ASP A 173 -16.51 -11.94 4.45
CA ASP A 173 -17.14 -11.14 3.40
C ASP A 173 -16.10 -10.48 2.49
N SER A 174 -15.00 -10.02 3.09
CA SER A 174 -13.84 -9.48 2.38
C SER A 174 -13.16 -10.54 1.52
N LEU A 175 -12.98 -11.76 2.05
CA LEU A 175 -12.41 -12.89 1.31
C LEU A 175 -13.21 -13.17 0.04
N TYR A 176 -14.53 -13.30 0.13
CA TYR A 176 -15.38 -13.54 -1.04
C TYR A 176 -15.31 -12.41 -2.06
N SER A 177 -15.26 -11.16 -1.59
CA SER A 177 -15.18 -9.98 -2.46
C SER A 177 -13.87 -9.93 -3.25
N ILE A 178 -12.74 -10.25 -2.62
CA ILE A 178 -11.43 -10.26 -3.28
C ILE A 178 -11.28 -11.50 -4.17
N GLN A 179 -11.84 -12.64 -3.76
CA GLN A 179 -11.85 -13.86 -4.57
C GLN A 179 -12.62 -13.66 -5.88
N ASP A 180 -13.79 -13.02 -5.84
CA ASP A 180 -14.57 -12.65 -7.03
C ASP A 180 -13.74 -11.83 -8.04
N ILE A 181 -12.93 -10.88 -7.56
CA ILE A 181 -12.02 -10.10 -8.42
C ILE A 181 -10.93 -11.00 -9.00
N SER A 182 -10.34 -11.88 -8.19
CA SER A 182 -9.28 -12.79 -8.62
C SER A 182 -9.78 -13.79 -9.66
N ASP A 183 -11.02 -14.27 -9.54
CA ASP A 183 -11.67 -15.22 -10.46
C ASP A 183 -11.93 -14.63 -11.85
N ARG A 184 -11.94 -13.29 -11.99
CA ARG A 184 -11.96 -12.59 -13.29
C ARG A 184 -10.63 -12.70 -14.05
N GLY A 185 -9.64 -13.43 -13.52
CA GLY A 185 -8.31 -13.61 -14.10
C GLY A 185 -7.32 -12.48 -13.78
N ILE A 186 -7.70 -11.57 -12.88
CA ILE A 186 -6.84 -10.46 -12.46
C ILE A 186 -5.92 -10.98 -11.34
N SER A 187 -4.63 -11.04 -11.62
CA SER A 187 -3.64 -11.55 -10.68
C SER A 187 -2.45 -10.61 -10.61
N THR A 188 -2.44 -9.80 -9.54
CA THR A 188 -1.44 -8.78 -9.19
C THR A 188 -0.88 -9.06 -7.79
N PRO A 189 0.32 -8.56 -7.44
CA PRO A 189 0.86 -8.72 -6.08
C PRO A 189 -0.12 -8.22 -5.01
N LEU A 190 -0.75 -7.06 -5.23
CA LEU A 190 -1.73 -6.47 -4.33
C LEU A 190 -2.87 -7.45 -4.00
N LEU A 191 -3.55 -7.97 -5.04
CA LEU A 191 -4.72 -8.81 -4.85
C LEU A 191 -4.39 -10.17 -4.27
N GLN A 192 -3.29 -10.80 -4.71
CA GLN A 192 -2.92 -12.13 -4.21
C GLN A 192 -2.47 -12.08 -2.74
N ASN A 193 -1.73 -11.03 -2.35
CA ASN A 193 -1.36 -10.82 -0.95
C ASN A 193 -2.56 -10.47 -0.08
N MET A 194 -3.48 -9.65 -0.59
CA MET A 194 -4.72 -9.32 0.12
C MET A 194 -5.62 -10.54 0.30
N LEU A 195 -5.72 -11.39 -0.73
CA LEU A 195 -6.45 -12.65 -0.67
C LEU A 195 -5.85 -13.60 0.38
N ALA A 196 -4.52 -13.76 0.39
CA ALA A 196 -3.82 -14.54 1.40
C ALA A 196 -4.06 -13.98 2.82
N ALA A 197 -3.99 -12.66 3.00
CA ALA A 197 -4.28 -12.00 4.27
C ALA A 197 -5.73 -12.22 4.73
N CYS A 198 -6.70 -12.23 3.82
CA CYS A 198 -8.08 -12.59 4.13
C CYS A 198 -8.18 -14.04 4.62
N PHE A 199 -7.54 -14.99 3.94
CA PHE A 199 -7.52 -16.38 4.40
C PHE A 199 -6.89 -16.52 5.80
N PHE A 200 -5.79 -15.81 6.07
CA PHE A 200 -5.17 -15.79 7.40
C PHE A 200 -6.14 -15.24 8.46
N ALA A 201 -6.84 -14.15 8.17
CA ALA A 201 -7.80 -13.53 9.09
C ALA A 201 -9.03 -14.40 9.36
N VAL A 202 -9.46 -15.22 8.40
CA VAL A 202 -10.56 -16.19 8.56
C VAL A 202 -10.08 -17.48 9.25
N GLY A 203 -8.78 -17.76 9.25
CA GLY A 203 -8.18 -18.98 9.81
C GLY A 203 -8.09 -20.15 8.84
N GLU A 204 -8.25 -19.91 7.53
CA GLU A 204 -8.15 -20.94 6.48
C GLU A 204 -6.69 -21.12 6.01
N TRP A 205 -5.85 -21.66 6.88
CA TRP A 205 -4.39 -21.76 6.66
C TRP A 205 -3.99 -22.63 5.47
N GLU A 206 -4.73 -23.70 5.16
CA GLU A 206 -4.45 -24.59 4.02
C GLU A 206 -4.67 -23.87 2.67
N ASN A 207 -5.79 -23.13 2.56
CA ASN A 207 -6.10 -22.32 1.40
C ASN A 207 -5.10 -21.17 1.25
N ALA A 208 -4.76 -20.50 2.36
CA ALA A 208 -3.77 -19.44 2.38
C ALA A 208 -2.39 -19.94 1.90
N SER A 209 -1.96 -21.11 2.39
CA SER A 209 -0.68 -21.72 2.00
C SER A 209 -0.64 -22.06 0.52
N SER A 210 -1.72 -22.62 -0.01
CA SER A 210 -1.84 -22.96 -1.44
C SER A 210 -1.81 -21.71 -2.32
N ALA A 211 -2.55 -20.67 -1.94
CA ALA A 211 -2.53 -19.38 -2.63
C ALA A 211 -1.13 -18.73 -2.59
N MET A 212 -0.44 -18.86 -1.46
CA MET A 212 0.89 -18.26 -1.29
C MET A 212 1.99 -18.94 -2.08
N ILE A 213 1.90 -20.26 -2.30
CA ILE A 213 2.81 -20.96 -3.22
C ILE A 213 2.71 -20.33 -4.61
N VAL A 214 1.50 -20.23 -5.16
CA VAL A 214 1.25 -19.65 -6.49
C VAL A 214 1.73 -18.20 -6.58
N ALA A 215 1.42 -17.39 -5.58
CA ALA A 215 1.84 -15.99 -5.54
C ALA A 215 3.37 -15.85 -5.45
N SER A 216 4.05 -16.69 -4.66
CA SER A 216 5.52 -16.66 -4.50
C SER A 216 6.26 -17.05 -5.78
N GLU A 217 5.70 -17.98 -6.57
CA GLU A 217 6.26 -18.35 -7.88
C GLU A 217 6.12 -17.22 -8.91
N LYS A 218 5.04 -16.44 -8.82
CA LYS A 218 4.74 -15.37 -9.78
C LYS A 218 5.38 -14.02 -9.40
N PHE A 219 5.47 -13.71 -8.11
CA PHE A 219 5.88 -12.41 -7.59
C PHE A 219 7.08 -12.55 -6.63
N THR A 220 8.14 -13.19 -7.13
CA THR A 220 9.34 -13.56 -6.36
C THR A 220 10.08 -12.39 -5.70
N SER A 221 9.96 -11.18 -6.25
CA SER A 221 10.64 -9.97 -5.75
C SER A 221 9.74 -9.06 -4.92
N ASP A 222 8.46 -9.42 -4.72
CA ASP A 222 7.53 -8.59 -3.98
C ASP A 222 7.70 -8.81 -2.47
N GLU A 223 8.01 -7.74 -1.75
CA GLU A 223 8.32 -7.79 -0.31
C GLU A 223 7.15 -8.32 0.52
N THR A 224 5.92 -7.94 0.17
CA THR A 224 4.70 -8.38 0.87
C THR A 224 4.49 -9.88 0.68
N THR A 225 4.73 -10.39 -0.53
CA THR A 225 4.67 -11.82 -0.86
C THR A 225 5.68 -12.61 -0.05
N ILE A 226 6.91 -12.12 0.06
CA ILE A 226 7.97 -12.74 0.86
C ILE A 226 7.55 -12.83 2.34
N ILE A 227 6.98 -11.74 2.89
CA ILE A 227 6.51 -11.69 4.28
C ILE A 227 5.35 -12.64 4.51
N ASN A 228 4.32 -12.60 3.67
CA ASN A 228 3.13 -13.43 3.82
C ASN A 228 3.44 -14.92 3.65
N GLN A 229 4.41 -15.28 2.81
CA GLN A 229 4.90 -16.65 2.71
C GLN A 229 5.54 -17.13 4.01
N ALA A 230 6.28 -16.27 4.73
CA ALA A 230 6.82 -16.61 6.05
C ALA A 230 5.68 -16.86 7.07
N VAL A 231 4.63 -16.04 7.03
CA VAL A 231 3.44 -16.21 7.88
C VAL A 231 2.75 -17.54 7.58
N ALA A 232 2.52 -17.89 6.32
CA ALA A 232 1.95 -19.18 5.94
C ALA A 232 2.81 -20.36 6.44
N LEU A 233 4.13 -20.30 6.22
CA LEU A 233 5.06 -21.35 6.66
C LEU A 233 5.11 -21.50 8.19
N SER A 234 4.88 -20.43 8.94
CA SER A 234 4.89 -20.46 10.42
C SER A 234 3.79 -21.33 11.02
N HIS A 235 2.70 -21.55 10.28
CA HIS A 235 1.62 -22.47 10.65
C HIS A 235 1.80 -23.89 10.08
N GLY A 236 2.85 -24.12 9.30
CA GLY A 236 3.21 -25.42 8.74
C GLY A 236 4.18 -26.20 9.63
N THR A 237 4.68 -27.32 9.10
CA THR A 237 5.65 -28.20 9.79
C THR A 237 7.06 -28.15 9.20
N ASP A 238 7.27 -27.39 8.13
CA ASP A 238 8.55 -27.32 7.40
C ASP A 238 9.42 -26.18 7.95
N TYR A 239 10.08 -26.47 9.07
CA TYR A 239 10.93 -25.51 9.79
C TYR A 239 12.15 -25.04 8.99
N GLU A 240 12.70 -25.88 8.10
CA GLU A 240 13.87 -25.53 7.29
C GLU A 240 13.50 -24.48 6.24
N LYS A 241 12.35 -24.67 5.56
CA LYS A 241 11.81 -23.65 4.65
C LYS A 241 11.47 -22.37 5.40
N LEU A 242 10.86 -22.47 6.57
CA LEU A 242 10.55 -21.30 7.40
C LEU A 242 11.82 -20.52 7.76
N GLN A 243 12.89 -21.18 8.21
CA GLN A 243 14.15 -20.50 8.53
C GLN A 243 14.76 -19.79 7.32
N THR A 244 14.75 -20.45 6.16
CA THR A 244 15.23 -19.86 4.91
C THR A 244 14.42 -18.61 4.55
N GLN A 245 13.10 -18.68 4.67
CA GLN A 245 12.21 -17.56 4.39
C GLN A 245 12.39 -16.42 5.39
N LEU A 246 12.57 -16.70 6.68
CA LEU A 246 12.83 -15.68 7.71
C LEU A 246 14.14 -14.94 7.48
N ASN A 247 15.19 -15.64 6.99
CA ASN A 247 16.44 -14.99 6.59
C ASN A 247 16.22 -14.05 5.40
N LEU A 248 15.37 -14.43 4.45
CA LEU A 248 14.99 -13.56 3.34
C LEU A 248 14.21 -12.33 3.84
N VAL A 249 13.23 -12.50 4.73
CA VAL A 249 12.49 -11.38 5.35
C VAL A 249 13.45 -10.42 6.07
N ARG A 250 14.41 -10.93 6.84
CA ARG A 250 15.42 -10.11 7.53
C ARG A 250 16.33 -9.34 6.59
N SER A 251 16.50 -9.80 5.35
CA SER A 251 17.29 -9.07 4.35
C SER A 251 16.55 -7.87 3.75
N LEU A 252 15.22 -7.79 3.94
CA LEU A 252 14.39 -6.68 3.44
C LEU A 252 14.60 -5.44 4.31
N LYS A 253 14.81 -4.29 3.66
CA LYS A 253 14.94 -2.99 4.31
C LYS A 253 13.60 -2.26 4.29
N ASN A 254 12.64 -2.75 5.08
CA ASN A 254 11.30 -2.19 5.12
C ASN A 254 10.78 -2.02 6.56
N PRO A 255 9.66 -1.29 6.75
CA PRO A 255 9.11 -1.02 8.08
C PRO A 255 8.76 -2.27 8.90
N TYR A 256 8.47 -3.39 8.23
CA TYR A 256 8.15 -4.65 8.89
C TYR A 256 9.38 -5.26 9.55
N THR A 257 10.50 -5.35 8.82
CA THR A 257 11.77 -5.84 9.37
C THR A 257 12.29 -4.96 10.49
N ALA A 258 12.19 -3.63 10.36
CA ALA A 258 12.56 -2.69 11.42
C ALA A 258 11.76 -2.93 12.72
N GLY A 259 10.45 -3.20 12.59
CA GLY A 259 9.61 -3.54 13.75
C GLY A 259 10.00 -4.88 14.40
N ILE A 260 10.40 -5.88 13.60
CA ILE A 260 10.93 -7.15 14.14
C ILE A 260 12.21 -6.92 14.93
N GLU A 261 13.14 -6.13 14.41
CA GLU A 261 14.41 -5.82 15.09
C GLU A 261 14.17 -5.09 16.42
N GLU A 262 13.22 -4.16 16.46
CA GLU A 262 12.79 -3.48 17.69
C GLU A 262 12.23 -4.47 18.72
N MET A 263 11.31 -5.36 18.30
CA MET A 263 10.75 -6.39 19.19
C MET A 263 11.81 -7.36 19.72
N LEU A 264 12.78 -7.76 18.89
CA LEU A 264 13.89 -8.62 19.32
C LEU A 264 14.78 -7.91 20.35
N LYS A 265 15.08 -6.63 20.12
CA LYS A 265 15.86 -5.81 21.05
C LYS A 265 15.16 -5.66 22.40
N ASP A 266 13.84 -5.46 22.40
CA ASP A 266 13.04 -5.35 23.62
C ASP A 266 12.98 -6.66 24.39
N PHE A 267 12.88 -7.79 23.68
CA PHE A 267 12.96 -9.12 24.27
C PHE A 267 14.30 -9.35 24.97
N ASP A 268 15.42 -9.08 24.30
CA ASP A 268 16.77 -9.27 24.84
C ASP A 268 17.01 -8.39 26.08
N GLN A 269 16.56 -7.13 26.05
CA GLN A 269 16.64 -6.23 27.20
C GLN A 269 15.82 -6.74 28.40
N THR A 270 14.63 -7.28 28.14
CA THR A 270 13.76 -7.81 29.19
C THR A 270 14.35 -9.08 29.80
N ALA A 271 14.89 -9.99 28.98
CA ALA A 271 15.57 -11.18 29.44
C ALA A 271 16.80 -10.84 30.30
N ALA A 272 17.59 -9.84 29.90
CA ALA A 272 18.74 -9.38 30.67
C ALA A 272 18.35 -8.80 32.03
N ARG A 273 17.22 -8.06 32.11
CA ARG A 273 16.70 -7.55 33.39
C ARG A 273 16.30 -8.68 34.34
N LEU A 274 15.57 -9.67 33.84
CA LEU A 274 15.08 -10.80 34.63
C LEU A 274 16.18 -11.76 35.10
N GLN A 275 17.35 -11.76 34.46
CA GLN A 275 18.52 -12.54 34.91
C GLN A 275 19.38 -11.80 35.95
N ALA A 276 19.17 -10.49 36.11
CA ALA A 276 19.91 -9.66 37.05
C ALA A 276 19.23 -9.54 38.43
N ASP A 277 17.95 -9.94 38.52
CA ASP A 277 17.14 -10.05 39.75
C ASP A 277 17.20 -11.49 40.33
#